data_AF-A0A6P3WYS6-F1
#
_entry.id   AF-A0A6P3WYS6-F1
#
_cell.length_a   1.000
_cell.length_b   1.000
_cell.length_c   1.000
_cell.angle_alpha   90.00
_cell.angle_beta   90.00
_cell.angle_gamma   90.00
#
_symmetry.space_group_name_H-M   'P 1'
#
loop_
_entity.id
_entity.type
_entity.pdbx_description
1 polymer ?
#
loop_
_entity_poly.entity_id
_entity_poly.type
_entity_poly.pdbx_seq_one_letter_code
_entity_poly.pdbx_strand_id
1 'polypeptide(L)'
;MQLHSNFILAKLRKNKDGAVVSYSHNVPFHGLFEYISNPLQFTEILMYFMLSLILWRASTYHYVTFWVAVNQAEAAYLSHQWYHTTFKDYPKKRKTLIPFIW
;
A
#
# COMPACT_ATOMS: atom_id res chain seq x y z
N MET A 1 -10.98 -3.31 -0.59
CA MET A 1 -9.86 -2.68 0.16
C MET A 1 -8.94 -1.89 -0.76
N GLN A 2 -8.31 -2.52 -1.77
CA GLN A 2 -7.40 -1.84 -2.70
C GLN A 2 -8.05 -0.67 -3.45
N LEU A 3 -9.24 -0.88 -4.02
CA LEU A 3 -10.01 0.17 -4.70
C LEU A 3 -10.31 1.37 -3.79
N HIS A 4 -10.66 1.10 -2.53
CA HIS A 4 -10.95 2.15 -1.55
C HIS A 4 -9.70 2.98 -1.24
N SER A 5 -8.55 2.34 -1.05
CA SER A 5 -7.26 3.02 -0.86
C SER A 5 -6.89 3.90 -2.07
N ASN A 6 -7.14 3.42 -3.29
CA ASN A 6 -6.94 4.21 -4.52
C ASN A 6 -7.85 5.44 -4.58
N PHE A 7 -9.11 5.31 -4.18
CA PHE A 7 -10.01 6.45 -4.10
C PHE A 7 -9.54 7.50 -3.08
N ILE A 8 -9.00 7.09 -1.93
CA ILE A 8 -8.41 8.01 -0.95
C ILE A 8 -7.24 8.77 -1.57
N LEU A 9 -6.29 8.07 -2.21
CA LEU A 9 -5.13 8.69 -2.85
C LEU A 9 -5.53 9.64 -3.99
N ALA A 10 -6.52 9.26 -4.80
CA ALA A 10 -7.02 10.09 -5.88
C ALA A 10 -7.68 11.38 -5.36
N LYS A 11 -8.41 11.29 -4.24
CA LYS A 11 -9.05 12.45 -3.59
C LYS A 11 -8.03 13.44 -3.01
N LEU A 12 -6.84 12.99 -2.60
CA LEU A 12 -5.79 13.89 -2.08
C LEU A 12 -5.25 14.88 -3.11
N ARG A 13 -5.43 14.60 -4.41
CA ARG A 13 -4.95 15.44 -5.51
C ARG A 13 -6.06 16.26 -6.17
N LYS A 14 -7.33 16.01 -5.82
CA LYS A 14 -8.51 16.61 -6.45
C LYS A 14 -9.25 17.53 -5.49
N ASN A 15 -9.80 18.63 -5.99
CA ASN A 15 -10.68 19.51 -5.23
C ASN A 15 -12.13 18.97 -5.23
N LYS A 16 -13.04 19.63 -4.51
CA LYS A 16 -14.48 19.28 -4.45
C LYS A 16 -15.15 19.25 -5.82
N ASP A 17 -14.62 20.02 -6.78
CA ASP A 17 -15.09 20.07 -8.17
C ASP A 17 -14.45 19.01 -9.09
N GLY A 18 -13.60 18.14 -8.55
CA GLY A 18 -12.96 17.04 -9.30
C GLY A 18 -11.71 17.44 -10.11
N ALA A 19 -11.37 18.73 -10.16
CA ALA A 19 -10.16 19.24 -10.80
C ALA A 19 -8.90 18.89 -10.00
N VAL A 20 -7.79 18.55 -10.69
CA VAL A 20 -6.50 18.26 -10.07
C VAL A 20 -5.87 19.58 -9.63
N VAL A 21 -5.74 19.79 -8.32
CA VAL A 21 -5.29 21.05 -7.71
C VAL A 21 -3.85 20.97 -7.18
N SER A 22 -3.33 19.77 -6.94
CA SER A 22 -1.95 19.61 -6.50
C SER A 22 -1.31 18.32 -7.01
N TYR A 23 -0.05 18.45 -7.44
CA TYR A 23 0.86 17.33 -7.71
C TYR A 23 1.74 16.99 -6.50
N SER A 24 1.64 17.75 -5.41
CA SER A 24 2.38 17.48 -4.18
C SER A 24 1.92 16.17 -3.57
N HIS A 25 2.86 15.42 -3.01
CA HIS A 25 2.51 14.26 -2.18
C HIS A 25 1.93 14.77 -0.88
N ASN A 26 0.79 14.22 -0.49
CA ASN A 26 0.12 14.49 0.77
C ASN A 26 0.00 13.19 1.53
N VAL A 27 0.05 13.26 2.87
CA VAL A 27 -0.11 12.07 3.71
C VAL A 27 -1.59 11.67 3.71
N PRO A 28 -1.96 10.47 3.21
CA PRO A 28 -3.34 9.97 3.30
C PRO A 28 -3.73 9.75 4.75
N PHE A 29 -4.93 10.13 5.13
CA PHE A 29 -5.55 9.77 6.41
C PHE A 29 -6.89 9.08 6.11
N HIS A 30 -7.34 8.18 6.99
CA HIS A 30 -8.53 7.31 6.89
C HIS A 30 -8.31 5.90 6.31
N GLY A 31 -9.14 4.97 6.78
CA GLY A 31 -9.19 3.58 6.30
C GLY A 31 -7.93 2.79 6.67
N LEU A 32 -7.44 1.96 5.75
CA LEU A 32 -6.22 1.18 5.98
C LEU A 32 -4.97 2.05 6.18
N PHE A 33 -4.99 3.31 5.72
CA PHE A 33 -3.88 4.24 5.93
C PHE A 33 -3.68 4.65 7.40
N GLU A 34 -4.66 4.42 8.28
CA GLU A 34 -4.48 4.64 9.72
C GLU A 34 -3.56 3.61 10.36
N TYR A 35 -3.52 2.40 9.80
CA TYR A 35 -2.78 1.26 10.34
C TYR A 35 -1.45 1.06 9.61
N ILE A 36 -1.47 1.17 8.28
CA ILE A 36 -0.32 0.88 7.42
C ILE A 36 -0.06 2.00 6.42
N SER A 37 1.21 2.31 6.18
CA SER A 37 1.64 3.33 5.21
C SER A 37 1.32 2.93 3.77
N ASN A 38 1.41 1.63 3.46
CA ASN A 38 1.37 1.09 2.10
C ASN A 38 0.26 0.03 1.94
N PRO A 39 -1.03 0.42 2.02
CA PRO A 39 -2.14 -0.53 1.95
C PRO A 39 -2.33 -1.18 0.58
N LEU A 40 -1.87 -0.54 -0.51
CA LEU A 40 -1.97 -1.12 -1.85
C LEU A 40 -1.07 -2.35 -1.99
N GLN A 41 0.18 -2.22 -1.59
CA GLN A 41 1.18 -3.29 -1.57
C GLN A 41 0.69 -4.45 -0.70
N PHE A 42 0.15 -4.16 0.49
CA PHE A 42 -0.46 -5.18 1.35
C PHE A 42 -1.61 -5.92 0.66
N THR A 43 -2.54 -5.19 0.04
CA THR A 43 -3.68 -5.83 -0.65
C THR A 43 -3.24 -6.64 -1.86
N GLU A 44 -2.18 -6.25 -2.55
CA GLU A 44 -1.65 -6.98 -3.69
C GLU A 44 -1.04 -8.31 -3.26
N ILE A 45 -0.23 -8.32 -2.20
CA ILE A 45 0.29 -9.56 -1.62
C ILE A 45 -0.86 -10.50 -1.22
N LEU A 46 -1.91 -9.95 -0.60
CA LEU A 46 -3.09 -10.75 -0.21
C LEU A 46 -3.79 -11.36 -1.43
N MET A 47 -3.95 -10.61 -2.53
CA MET A 47 -4.55 -11.13 -3.76
C MET A 47 -3.72 -12.26 -4.37
N TYR A 48 -2.40 -12.11 -4.47
CA TYR A 48 -1.51 -13.14 -5.01
C TYR A 48 -1.45 -14.37 -4.09
N PHE A 49 -1.55 -14.17 -2.77
CA PHE A 49 -1.68 -15.28 -1.83
C PHE A 49 -2.97 -16.08 -2.06
N MET A 50 -4.12 -15.40 -2.20
CA MET A 50 -5.38 -16.07 -2.51
C MET A 50 -5.35 -16.78 -3.87
N LEU A 51 -4.73 -16.16 -4.87
CA LEU A 51 -4.57 -16.76 -6.20
C LEU A 51 -3.71 -18.04 -6.15
N SER A 52 -2.63 -18.03 -5.39
CA SER A 52 -1.77 -19.20 -5.16
C SER A 52 -2.51 -20.31 -4.42
N LEU A 53 -3.41 -19.99 -3.49
CA LEU A 53 -4.27 -20.99 -2.83
C LEU A 53 -5.29 -21.61 -3.81
N ILE A 54 -5.95 -20.80 -4.65
CA ILE A 54 -6.90 -21.30 -5.65
C ILE A 54 -6.19 -22.16 -6.69
N LEU A 55 -5.01 -21.74 -7.14
CA LEU A 55 -4.20 -22.42 -8.14
C LEU A 55 -3.13 -23.34 -7.52
N TRP A 56 -3.39 -23.87 -6.31
CA TRP A 56 -2.43 -24.64 -5.51
C TRP A 56 -1.67 -25.74 -6.27
N ARG A 57 -2.31 -26.38 -7.25
CA ARG A 57 -1.72 -27.47 -8.05
C ARG A 57 -0.67 -26.98 -9.06
N ALA A 58 -0.67 -25.70 -9.40
CA ALA A 58 0.29 -25.10 -10.32
C ALA A 58 1.46 -24.51 -9.54
N SER A 59 2.55 -25.28 -9.42
CA SER A 59 3.75 -24.89 -8.67
C SER A 59 4.33 -23.53 -9.09
N THR A 60 4.20 -23.17 -10.36
CA THR A 60 4.63 -21.87 -10.92
C THR A 60 4.01 -20.68 -10.18
N TYR A 61 2.74 -20.78 -9.76
CA TYR A 61 2.06 -19.67 -9.08
C TYR A 61 2.61 -19.41 -7.68
N HIS A 62 3.14 -20.43 -7.00
CA HIS A 62 3.79 -20.23 -5.70
C HIS A 62 5.06 -19.39 -5.82
N TYR A 63 5.87 -19.63 -6.86
CA TYR A 63 7.06 -18.83 -7.14
C TYR A 63 6.70 -17.39 -7.53
N VAL A 64 5.66 -17.20 -8.33
CA VAL A 64 5.17 -15.86 -8.69
C VAL A 64 4.67 -15.11 -7.45
N THR A 65 3.87 -15.75 -6.60
CA THR A 65 3.38 -15.14 -5.37
C THR A 65 4.51 -14.79 -4.41
N PHE A 66 5.51 -15.66 -4.26
CA PHE A 66 6.69 -15.36 -3.45
C PHE A 66 7.47 -14.16 -4.00
N TRP A 67 7.73 -14.13 -5.31
CA TRP A 67 8.39 -13.02 -5.97
C TRP A 67 7.64 -11.69 -5.76
N VAL A 68 6.33 -11.68 -5.98
CA VAL A 68 5.49 -10.49 -5.77
C VAL A 68 5.52 -10.07 -4.31
N ALA A 69 5.48 -11.01 -3.36
CA ALA A 69 5.54 -10.70 -1.93
C ALA A 69 6.84 -9.98 -1.55
N VAL A 70 7.99 -10.48 -2.02
CA VAL A 70 9.29 -9.86 -1.74
C VAL A 70 9.38 -8.48 -2.39
N ASN A 71 9.01 -8.35 -3.67
CA ASN A 71 9.06 -7.08 -4.39
C ASN A 71 8.16 -6.01 -3.75
N GLN A 72 6.95 -6.40 -3.33
CA GLN A 72 6.02 -5.46 -2.69
C GLN A 72 6.44 -5.10 -1.26
N ALA A 73 7.11 -6.00 -0.53
CA ALA A 73 7.70 -5.68 0.76
C ALA A 73 8.83 -4.65 0.63
N GLU A 74 9.73 -4.81 -0.35
CA GLU A 74 10.80 -3.85 -0.62
C GLU A 74 10.25 -2.48 -1.03
N ALA A 75 9.31 -2.45 -1.98
CA ALA A 75 8.67 -1.22 -2.44
C ALA A 75 7.98 -0.47 -1.28
N ALA A 76 7.34 -1.20 -0.36
CA ALA A 76 6.72 -0.62 0.82
C ALA A 76 7.76 -0.06 1.80
N TYR A 77 8.87 -0.76 2.01
CA TYR A 77 9.95 -0.27 2.86
C TYR A 77 10.54 1.03 2.34
N LEU A 78 10.91 1.08 1.06
CA LEU A 78 11.44 2.29 0.42
C LEU A 78 10.44 3.45 0.47
N SER A 79 9.16 3.16 0.21
CA SER A 79 8.10 4.16 0.28
C SER A 79 7.94 4.70 1.71
N HIS A 80 7.98 3.82 2.73
CA HIS A 80 7.87 4.21 4.13
C HIS A 80 9.07 5.05 4.59
N GLN A 81 10.28 4.68 4.19
CA GLN A 81 11.49 5.49 4.42
C GLN A 81 11.36 6.87 3.77
N TRP A 82 10.89 6.93 2.52
CA TRP A 82 10.66 8.18 1.82
C TRP A 82 9.62 9.08 2.50
N TYR A 83 8.53 8.51 3.02
CA TYR A 83 7.54 9.25 3.82
C TYR A 83 8.16 9.83 5.09
N HIS A 84 9.01 9.07 5.78
CA HIS A 84 9.70 9.53 7.00
C HIS A 84 10.72 10.64 6.74
N THR A 85 11.44 10.61 5.62
CA THR A 85 12.40 11.66 5.27
C THR A 85 11.74 12.92 4.71
N THR A 86 10.62 12.78 4.00
CA THR A 86 9.92 13.89 3.36
C THR A 86 9.00 14.64 4.31
N PHE A 87 8.32 13.95 5.23
CA PHE A 87 7.33 14.55 6.13
C PHE A 87 7.81 14.54 7.58
N LYS A 88 8.17 15.71 8.12
CA LYS A 88 8.60 15.88 9.52
C LYS A 88 7.52 15.45 10.54
N ASP A 89 6.24 15.66 10.22
CA ASP A 89 5.09 15.31 11.08
C ASP A 89 4.44 13.96 10.71
N TYR A 90 5.19 13.02 10.12
CA TYR A 90 4.62 11.72 9.77
C TYR A 90 4.23 10.92 11.03
N PRO A 91 3.01 10.36 11.09
CA PRO A 91 2.53 9.65 12.28
C PRO A 91 3.35 8.38 12.55
N LYS A 92 4.16 8.41 13.62
CA LYS A 92 5.03 7.31 14.08
C LYS A 92 4.30 6.02 14.44
N LYS A 93 2.97 6.06 14.57
CA LYS A 93 2.13 4.89 14.90
C LYS A 93 1.87 4.00 13.68
N ARG A 94 2.08 4.50 12.45
CA ARG A 94 1.84 3.74 11.22
C ARG A 94 2.94 2.70 10.98
N LYS A 95 2.51 1.51 10.59
CA LYS A 95 3.37 0.38 10.24
C LYS A 95 3.61 0.34 8.74
N THR A 96 4.71 -0.27 8.31
CA THR A 96 5.19 -0.25 6.93
C THR A 96 4.27 -1.05 6.00
N LEU A 97 3.86 -2.26 6.40
CA LEU A 97 3.14 -3.20 5.52
C LEU A 97 2.17 -4.13 6.27
N ILE A 98 2.57 -4.71 7.41
CA ILE A 98 1.77 -5.66 8.19
C ILE A 98 1.22 -4.96 9.43
N PRO A 99 -0.12 -4.88 9.59
CA PRO A 99 -0.71 -4.32 10.79
C PRO A 99 -0.13 -5.01 12.03
N PHE A 100 0.37 -4.21 12.99
CA PHE A 100 0.89 -4.65 14.31
C PHE A 100 2.22 -5.43 14.34
N ILE A 101 2.81 -5.79 13.20
CA ILE A 101 4.11 -6.50 13.16
C ILE A 101 5.18 -5.62 12.55
N TRP A 102 4.92 -5.08 11.36
CA TRP A 102 5.90 -4.32 10.58
C TRP A 102 5.28 -3.17 9.81
#